data_AF-A0A2Y9BWL4-F1
#
_entry.id   AF-A0A2Y9BWL4-F1
#
_cell.length_a   1.000
_cell.length_b   1.000
_cell.length_c   1.000
_cell.angle_alpha   90.00
_cell.angle_beta   90.00
_cell.angle_gamma   90.00
#
_symmetry.space_group_name_H-M   'P 1'
#
loop_
_entity.id
_entity.type
_entity.pdbx_description
1 polymer ?
#
loop_
_entity_poly.entity_id
_entity_poly.type
_entity_poly.pdbx_seq_one_letter_code
_entity_poly.pdbx_strand_id
1 'polypeptide(L)'
;MTRFEVDSVEVEAAAARARTSAGTIHAEVAGMMTQLLDLQSTWSGAAAESFAGVAQEWRATQQVVEQSLAQITEALDLAARTYADAETSAHGLFAR
;
A
#
# COMPACT_ATOMS: atom_id res chain seq x y z
N MET A 1 -19.74 25.59 -13.89
CA MET A 1 -19.50 24.21 -14.36
C MET A 1 -18.02 23.92 -14.21
N THR A 2 -17.59 23.49 -13.03
CA THR A 2 -16.16 23.24 -12.67
C THR A 2 -16.02 22.08 -11.69
N ARG A 3 -17.11 21.35 -11.39
CA ARG A 3 -17.16 20.43 -10.25
C ARG A 3 -16.71 19.00 -10.56
N PHE A 4 -16.78 18.55 -11.83
CA PHE A 4 -16.38 17.19 -12.20
C PHE A 4 -14.85 17.08 -12.43
N GLU A 5 -14.24 18.04 -13.11
CA GLU A 5 -12.78 18.11 -13.33
C GLU A 5 -11.98 18.32 -12.03
N VAL A 6 -12.57 19.03 -11.06
CA VAL A 6 -11.96 19.17 -9.72
C VAL A 6 -12.00 17.85 -8.95
N ASP A 7 -13.05 17.05 -9.10
CA ASP A 7 -13.23 15.78 -8.37
C ASP A 7 -12.24 14.71 -8.87
N SER A 8 -12.01 14.61 -10.19
CA SER A 8 -11.05 13.64 -10.76
C SER A 8 -9.60 13.92 -10.34
N VAL A 9 -9.18 15.19 -10.36
CA VAL A 9 -7.84 15.61 -9.90
C VAL A 9 -7.66 15.35 -8.40
N GLU A 10 -8.70 15.58 -7.59
CA GLU A 10 -8.65 15.28 -6.15
C GLU A 10 -8.55 13.77 -5.87
N VAL A 11 -9.27 12.93 -6.62
CA VAL A 11 -9.19 11.47 -6.53
C VAL A 11 -7.80 10.97 -6.93
N GLU A 12 -7.23 11.48 -8.02
CA GLU A 12 -5.87 11.11 -8.45
C GLU A 12 -4.82 11.51 -7.41
N ALA A 13 -4.93 12.73 -6.85
CA ALA A 13 -4.06 13.19 -5.77
C ALA A 13 -4.21 12.32 -4.51
N ALA A 14 -5.43 11.90 -4.16
CA ALA A 14 -5.68 10.98 -3.05
C ALA A 14 -5.05 9.60 -3.28
N ALA A 15 -5.18 9.05 -4.49
CA ALA A 15 -4.55 7.80 -4.88
C ALA A 15 -3.01 7.89 -4.79
N ALA A 16 -2.41 8.99 -5.27
CA ALA A 16 -0.97 9.21 -5.17
C ALA A 16 -0.47 9.29 -3.72
N ARG A 17 -1.19 9.98 -2.83
CA ARG A 17 -0.87 10.03 -1.39
C ARG A 17 -0.93 8.64 -0.77
N ALA A 18 -1.97 7.87 -1.06
CA ALA A 18 -2.12 6.53 -0.52
C ALA A 18 -1.06 5.54 -1.03
N ARG A 19 -0.66 5.62 -2.32
CA ARG A 19 0.49 4.84 -2.85
C ARG A 19 1.79 5.18 -2.12
N THR A 20 2.02 6.46 -1.84
CA THR A 20 3.20 6.90 -1.06
C THR A 20 3.17 6.30 0.35
N SER A 21 2.03 6.40 1.05
CA SER A 21 1.87 5.80 2.37
C SER A 21 2.08 4.28 2.36
N ALA A 22 1.56 3.57 1.35
CA ALA A 22 1.76 2.14 1.19
C ALA A 22 3.24 1.78 1.02
N GLY A 23 3.98 2.54 0.20
CA GLY A 23 5.42 2.38 0.04
C GLY A 23 6.19 2.55 1.35
N THR A 24 5.86 3.59 2.12
CA THR A 24 6.47 3.82 3.44
C THR A 24 6.18 2.67 4.41
N ILE A 25 4.92 2.23 4.50
CA ILE A 25 4.54 1.11 5.40
C ILE A 25 5.29 -0.17 4.99
N HIS A 26 5.38 -0.46 3.70
CA HIS A 26 6.11 -1.63 3.22
C HIS A 26 7.60 -1.59 3.61
N ALA A 27 8.24 -0.42 3.48
CA ALA A 27 9.64 -0.23 3.87
C ALA A 27 9.84 -0.44 5.38
N GLU A 28 8.97 0.12 6.22
CA GLU A 28 9.02 -0.05 7.67
C GLU A 28 8.81 -1.52 8.08
N VAL A 29 7.87 -2.22 7.44
CA VAL A 29 7.60 -3.64 7.70
C VAL A 29 8.81 -4.52 7.36
N ALA A 30 9.42 -4.28 6.19
CA ALA A 30 10.63 -4.97 5.77
C ALA A 30 11.83 -4.63 6.70
N GLY A 31 11.93 -3.39 7.14
CA GLY A 31 12.91 -2.93 8.12
C GLY A 31 12.81 -3.68 9.44
N MET A 32 11.60 -3.83 9.98
CA MET A 32 11.36 -4.59 11.21
C MET A 32 11.75 -6.07 11.06
N MET A 33 11.47 -6.70 9.91
CA MET A 33 11.91 -8.09 9.67
C MET A 33 13.43 -8.22 9.72
N THR A 34 14.14 -7.26 9.13
CA THR A 34 15.62 -7.22 9.16
C THR A 34 16.13 -7.09 10.60
N GLN A 35 15.58 -6.16 11.38
CA GLN A 35 15.94 -5.98 12.79
C GLN A 35 15.70 -7.23 13.64
N LEU A 36 14.61 -7.96 13.40
CA LEU A 36 14.34 -9.22 14.07
C LEU A 36 15.39 -10.28 13.70
N LEU A 37 15.74 -10.43 12.41
CA LEU A 37 16.77 -11.40 12.02
C LEU A 37 18.15 -11.05 12.60
N ASP A 38 18.49 -9.77 12.62
CA ASP A 38 19.74 -9.30 13.21
C ASP A 38 19.78 -9.62 14.72
N LEU A 39 18.71 -9.31 15.45
CA LEU A 39 18.62 -9.62 16.88
C LEU A 39 18.67 -11.14 17.14
N GLN A 40 17.97 -11.93 16.32
CA GLN A 40 18.01 -13.39 16.40
C GLN A 40 19.44 -13.94 16.28
N SER A 41 20.26 -13.34 15.40
CA SER A 41 21.66 -13.77 15.21
C SER A 41 22.54 -13.55 16.44
N THR A 42 22.14 -12.65 17.35
CA THR A 42 22.89 -12.36 18.59
C THR A 42 22.56 -13.33 19.73
N TRP A 43 21.44 -14.07 19.63
CA TRP A 43 20.99 -14.98 20.67
C TRP A 43 21.43 -16.41 20.36
N SER A 44 21.78 -17.17 21.41
CA SER A 44 22.20 -18.57 21.29
C SER A 44 21.47 -19.48 22.28
N GLY A 45 21.34 -20.76 21.94
CA GLY A 45 20.65 -21.75 22.79
C GLY A 45 19.12 -21.57 22.78
N ALA A 46 18.46 -21.98 23.86
CA ALA A 46 16.99 -22.00 23.95
C ALA A 46 16.32 -20.62 23.72
N ALA A 47 17.03 -19.51 23.98
CA ALA A 47 16.51 -18.17 23.71
C ALA A 47 16.36 -17.90 22.19
N ALA A 48 17.28 -18.43 21.37
CA ALA A 48 17.23 -18.28 19.92
C ALA A 48 16.05 -19.02 19.29
N GLU A 49 15.70 -20.20 19.84
CA GLU A 49 14.53 -20.99 19.40
C GLU A 49 13.22 -20.26 19.72
N SER A 50 13.07 -19.75 20.95
CA SER A 50 11.89 -18.95 21.32
C SER A 50 11.74 -17.70 20.45
N PHE A 51 12.84 -17.03 20.13
CA PHE A 51 12.82 -15.83 19.29
C PHE A 51 12.55 -16.15 17.81
N ALA A 52 12.94 -17.34 17.34
CA ALA A 52 12.57 -17.80 16.00
C ALA A 52 11.04 -17.81 15.81
N GLY A 53 10.28 -18.16 16.85
CA GLY A 53 8.81 -18.08 16.85
C GLY A 53 8.29 -16.66 16.60
N VAL A 54 8.85 -15.67 17.30
CA VAL A 54 8.52 -14.24 17.11
C VAL A 54 8.80 -13.79 15.67
N ALA A 55 9.94 -14.19 15.11
CA ALA A 55 10.28 -13.87 13.73
C ALA A 55 9.32 -14.53 12.71
N GLN A 56 8.80 -15.74 12.98
CA GLN A 56 7.79 -16.37 12.13
C GLN A 56 6.43 -15.67 12.22
N GLU A 57 5.99 -15.32 13.41
CA GLU A 57 4.74 -14.58 13.63
C GLU A 57 4.78 -13.22 12.92
N TRP A 58 5.92 -12.54 12.98
CA TRP A 58 6.13 -11.30 12.24
C TRP A 58 6.09 -11.51 10.72
N ARG A 59 6.71 -12.57 10.17
CA ARG A 59 6.60 -12.88 8.73
C ARG A 59 5.16 -13.08 8.27
N ALA A 60 4.36 -13.80 9.06
CA ALA A 60 2.94 -13.99 8.75
C ALA A 60 2.19 -12.64 8.75
N THR A 61 2.49 -11.78 9.72
CA THR A 61 1.93 -10.43 9.80
C THR A 61 2.34 -9.57 8.60
N GLN A 62 3.62 -9.60 8.22
CA GLN A 62 4.15 -8.91 7.05
C GLN A 62 3.37 -9.29 5.77
N GLN A 63 3.11 -10.59 5.55
CA GLN A 63 2.35 -11.05 4.39
C GLN A 63 0.92 -10.47 4.35
N VAL A 64 0.26 -10.38 5.51
CA VAL A 64 -1.07 -9.78 5.61
C VAL A 64 -1.02 -8.28 5.29
N VAL A 65 -0.01 -7.56 5.78
CA VAL A 65 0.17 -6.13 5.47
C VAL A 65 0.42 -5.93 3.98
N GLU A 66 1.34 -6.69 3.38
CA GLU A 66 1.64 -6.62 1.95
C GLU A 66 0.41 -6.87 1.09
N GLN A 67 -0.38 -7.90 1.42
CA GLN A 67 -1.63 -8.19 0.73
C GLN A 67 -2.66 -7.07 0.88
N SER A 68 -2.78 -6.48 2.07
CA SER A 68 -3.72 -5.37 2.31
C SER A 68 -3.32 -4.11 1.54
N LEU A 69 -2.02 -3.77 1.52
CA LEU A 69 -1.50 -2.62 0.77
C LEU A 69 -1.65 -2.80 -0.74
N ALA A 70 -1.45 -4.03 -1.24
CA ALA A 70 -1.68 -4.35 -2.65
C ALA A 70 -3.15 -4.13 -3.04
N GLN A 71 -4.10 -4.66 -2.25
CA GLN A 71 -5.53 -4.46 -2.49
C GLN A 71 -5.94 -2.99 -2.45
N ILE A 72 -5.44 -2.22 -1.49
CA ILE A 72 -5.70 -0.78 -1.39
C ILE A 72 -5.18 -0.05 -2.63
N THR A 73 -3.95 -0.35 -3.04
CA THR A 73 -3.32 0.29 -4.20
C THR A 73 -4.08 -0.03 -5.48
N GLU A 74 -4.47 -1.29 -5.69
CA GLU A 74 -5.26 -1.72 -6.84
C GLU A 74 -6.63 -1.02 -6.88
N ALA A 75 -7.33 -0.94 -5.75
CA ALA A 75 -8.63 -0.28 -5.68
C ALA A 75 -8.54 1.22 -6.00
N LEU A 76 -7.48 1.90 -5.54
CA LEU A 76 -7.25 3.31 -5.80
C LEU A 76 -6.88 3.59 -7.26
N ASP A 77 -6.06 2.73 -7.85
CA ASP A 77 -5.70 2.84 -9.27
C ASP A 77 -6.93 2.59 -10.17
N LEU A 78 -7.79 1.63 -9.81
CA LEU A 78 -9.05 1.40 -10.50
C LEU A 78 -10.00 2.61 -10.39
N ALA A 79 -10.12 3.18 -9.19
CA ALA A 79 -10.95 4.36 -8.96
C ALA A 79 -10.45 5.53 -9.83
N ALA A 80 -9.16 5.86 -9.76
CA ALA A 80 -8.57 6.95 -10.54
C ALA A 80 -8.83 6.82 -12.05
N ARG A 81 -8.66 5.61 -12.61
CA ARG A 81 -8.96 5.33 -14.03
C ARG A 81 -10.43 5.52 -14.37
N THR A 82 -11.33 4.99 -13.52
CA THR A 82 -12.78 5.07 -13.74
C THR A 82 -13.25 6.53 -13.81
N TYR A 83 -12.72 7.39 -12.93
CA TYR A 83 -13.04 8.82 -12.94
C TYR A 83 -12.49 9.53 -14.18
N ALA A 84 -11.26 9.24 -14.60
CA ALA A 84 -10.66 9.82 -15.81
C ALA A 84 -11.43 9.42 -17.10
N ASP A 85 -11.85 8.15 -17.20
CA ASP A 85 -12.63 7.64 -18.33
C ASP A 85 -14.03 8.27 -18.38
N ALA A 86 -14.68 8.43 -17.22
CA ALA A 86 -15.99 9.07 -17.11
C ALA A 86 -15.94 10.54 -17.56
N GLU A 87 -14.89 11.27 -17.19
CA GLU A 87 -14.67 12.65 -17.60
C GLU A 87 -14.46 12.77 -19.12
N THR A 88 -13.57 11.94 -19.68
CA THR A 88 -13.32 11.91 -21.14
C THR A 88 -14.61 11.63 -21.93
N SER A 89 -15.41 10.68 -21.43
CA SER A 89 -16.71 10.33 -22.02
C SER A 89 -17.70 11.49 -21.97
N ALA A 90 -17.77 12.20 -20.84
CA ALA A 90 -18.62 13.36 -20.67
C ALA A 90 -18.23 14.50 -21.62
N HIS A 91 -16.93 14.82 -21.75
CA HIS A 91 -16.45 15.82 -22.70
C HIS A 91 -16.83 15.49 -24.15
N GLY A 92 -16.69 14.22 -24.55
CA GLY A 92 -17.07 13.78 -25.90
C GLY A 92 -18.56 13.95 -26.23
N LEU A 93 -19.45 13.90 -25.23
CA LEU A 93 -20.89 14.11 -25.44
C LEU A 93 -21.24 15.57 -25.76
N PHE A 94 -20.47 16.52 -25.23
CA PHE A 94 -20.67 17.96 -25.41
C PHE A 94 -19.82 18.57 -26.52
N ALA A 95 -18.86 17.83 -27.10
CA ALA A 95 -18.03 18.28 -28.22
C ALA A 95 -18.74 18.28 -29.60
N ARG A 96 -20.06 18.46 -29.62
CA ARG A 96 -20.86 18.64 -30.84
C ARG A 96 -21.13 20.12 -31.09
#